data_AF-A0A960SXJ2-F1
#
_entry.id   AF-A0A960SXJ2-F1
#
_cell.length_a   1.000
_cell.length_b   1.000
_cell.length_c   1.000
_cell.angle_alpha   90.00
_cell.angle_beta   90.00
_cell.angle_gamma   90.00
#
_symmetry.space_group_name_H-M   'P 1'
#
loop_
_entity.id
_entity.type
_entity.pdbx_description
1 polymer ?
#
loop_
_entity_poly.entity_id
_entity_poly.type
_entity_poly.pdbx_seq_one_letter_code
_entity_poly.pdbx_strand_id
1 'polypeptide(L)'
;MGNPHEHPTALRDLQDSIYREKVLRARGMTAEEKLAAVFELADFQMGMMHAGAMNRLGTEDPTEAWREVARWMDRLDAAREFRSRQHTNPSTA
;
A
#
# COMPACT_ATOMS: atom_id res chain seq x y z
N MET A 1 -13.24 30.39 13.89
CA MET A 1 -13.05 29.76 12.57
C MET A 1 -13.91 28.51 12.53
N GLY A 2 -14.78 28.37 11.51
CA GLY A 2 -15.64 27.18 11.37
C GLY A 2 -14.83 25.95 11.02
N ASN A 3 -15.32 24.77 11.42
CA ASN A 3 -14.68 23.50 11.12
C ASN A 3 -14.59 23.33 9.59
N PRO A 4 -13.40 23.09 9.00
CA PRO A 4 -13.24 22.90 7.55
C PRO A 4 -14.10 21.76 6.98
N HIS A 5 -14.51 20.82 7.83
CA HIS A 5 -15.38 19.70 7.49
C HIS A 5 -16.88 20.06 7.44
N GLU A 6 -17.28 21.28 7.82
CA GLU A 6 -18.67 21.75 7.83
C GLU A 6 -19.05 22.56 6.57
N HIS A 7 -18.09 22.82 5.67
CA HIS A 7 -18.38 23.49 4.41
C HIS A 7 -19.15 22.55 3.47
N PRO A 8 -20.33 22.93 2.92
CA PRO A 8 -21.18 22.04 2.13
C PRO A 8 -20.51 21.52 0.85
N THR A 9 -19.39 22.12 0.42
CA THR A 9 -18.59 21.69 -0.73
C THR A 9 -17.31 20.96 -0.36
N ALA A 10 -16.93 20.86 0.92
CA ALA A 10 -15.61 20.38 1.34
C ALA A 10 -15.30 18.96 0.82
N LEU A 11 -16.28 18.07 0.82
CA LEU A 11 -16.12 16.72 0.25
C LEU A 11 -15.93 16.74 -1.27
N ARG A 12 -16.66 17.61 -1.97
CA ARG A 12 -16.54 17.75 -3.43
C ARG A 12 -15.19 18.36 -3.81
N ASP A 13 -14.77 19.39 -3.09
CA ASP A 13 -13.49 20.06 -3.31
C ASP A 13 -12.31 19.09 -3.08
N LEU A 14 -12.41 18.23 -2.06
CA LEU A 14 -11.45 17.14 -1.82
C LEU A 14 -11.46 16.11 -2.96
N GLN A 15 -12.64 15.68 -3.42
CA GLN A 15 -12.75 14.75 -4.54
C GLN A 15 -12.14 15.33 -5.83
N ASP A 16 -12.39 16.61 -6.12
CA ASP A 16 -11.85 17.31 -7.29
C ASP A 16 -10.34 17.51 -7.21
N SER A 17 -9.80 17.76 -6.01
CA SER A 17 -8.35 17.78 -5.75
C SER A 17 -7.74 16.40 -6.03
N ILE A 18 -8.30 15.34 -5.44
CA ILE A 18 -7.81 13.96 -5.65
C ILE A 18 -7.86 13.57 -7.13
N TYR A 19 -8.95 13.89 -7.82
CA TYR A 19 -9.10 13.60 -9.24
C TYR A 19 -8.04 14.31 -10.08
N ARG A 20 -7.81 15.61 -9.85
CA ARG A 20 -6.80 16.37 -10.60
C ARG A 20 -5.38 15.90 -10.29
N GLU A 21 -5.04 15.76 -9.02
CA GLU A 21 -3.68 15.48 -8.58
C GLU A 21 -3.25 14.04 -8.83
N LYS A 22 -4.18 13.08 -8.73
CA LYS A 22 -3.86 11.65 -8.88
C LYS A 22 -4.30 11.10 -10.22
N VAL A 23 -5.56 11.33 -10.62
CA VAL A 23 -6.15 10.66 -11.80
C VAL A 23 -5.69 11.32 -13.10
N LEU A 24 -5.81 12.65 -13.21
CA LEU A 24 -5.39 13.35 -14.43
C LEU A 24 -3.87 13.27 -14.61
N ARG A 25 -3.10 13.41 -13.52
CA ARG A 25 -1.66 13.18 -13.54
C ARG A 25 -1.31 11.80 -14.09
N ALA A 26 -1.86 10.73 -13.50
CA ALA A 26 -1.57 9.36 -13.95
C ALA A 26 -1.97 9.09 -15.42
N ARG A 27 -3.04 9.75 -15.90
CA ARG A 27 -3.47 9.66 -17.31
C ARG A 27 -2.51 10.35 -18.27
N GLY A 28 -1.85 11.43 -17.84
CA GLY A 28 -0.87 12.17 -18.63
C GLY A 28 0.52 11.54 -18.67
N MET A 29 0.81 10.55 -17.81
CA MET A 29 2.14 9.95 -17.71
C MET A 29 2.46 8.98 -18.85
N THR A 30 3.72 9.00 -19.31
CA THR A 30 4.28 7.98 -20.20
C THR A 30 4.41 6.63 -19.48
N ALA A 31 4.78 5.58 -20.21
CA ALA A 31 5.01 4.25 -19.61
C ALA A 31 6.20 4.27 -18.64
N GLU A 32 7.27 4.98 -19.00
CA GLU A 32 8.48 5.13 -18.19
C GLU A 32 8.20 5.89 -16.90
N GLU A 33 7.43 6.97 -16.98
CA GLU A 33 7.02 7.75 -15.80
C GLU A 33 6.14 6.92 -14.86
N LYS A 34 5.22 6.11 -15.41
CA LYS A 34 4.41 5.18 -14.61
C LYS A 34 5.27 4.15 -13.91
N LEU A 35 6.26 3.59 -14.61
CA LEU A 35 7.18 2.63 -14.04
C LEU A 35 8.00 3.26 -12.90
N ALA A 36 8.53 4.47 -13.11
CA ALA A 36 9.25 5.20 -12.07
C ALA A 36 8.38 5.45 -10.83
N ALA A 37 7.12 5.88 -11.02
CA ALA A 37 6.18 6.08 -9.92
C ALA A 37 5.84 4.79 -9.16
N VAL A 38 5.80 3.65 -9.85
CA VAL A 38 5.62 2.33 -9.20
C VAL A 38 6.83 1.99 -8.35
N PHE A 39 8.06 2.26 -8.82
CA PHE A 39 9.26 2.06 -8.01
C PHE A 39 9.29 2.97 -6.78
N GLU A 40 8.99 4.27 -6.94
CA GLU A 40 8.90 5.19 -5.80
C GLU A 40 7.88 4.72 -4.75
N LEU A 41 6.72 4.24 -5.20
CA LEU A 41 5.70 3.69 -4.31
C LEU A 41 6.19 2.43 -3.60
N ALA A 42 6.84 1.52 -4.34
CA ALA A 42 7.38 0.29 -3.77
C ALA A 42 8.46 0.57 -2.73
N ASP A 43 9.39 1.49 -3.02
CA ASP A 43 10.46 1.90 -2.10
C ASP A 43 9.88 2.49 -0.81
N PHE A 44 8.88 3.37 -0.93
CA PHE A 44 8.19 3.92 0.24
C PHE A 44 7.53 2.82 1.08
N GLN A 45 6.81 1.89 0.44
CA GLN A 45 6.14 0.79 1.14
C GLN A 45 7.13 -0.15 1.83
N MET A 46 8.21 -0.51 1.13
CA MET A 46 9.29 -1.33 1.67
C MET A 46 9.97 -0.63 2.86
N GLY A 47 10.22 0.68 2.77
CA GLY A 47 10.76 1.48 3.87
C GLY A 47 9.84 1.50 5.09
N MET A 48 8.53 1.66 4.90
CA MET A 48 7.54 1.59 5.99
C MET A 48 7.51 0.21 6.66
N MET A 49 7.57 -0.87 5.88
CA MET A 49 7.63 -2.23 6.41
C MET A 49 8.90 -2.45 7.24
N HIS A 50 10.05 -2.00 6.73
CA HIS A 50 11.34 -2.10 7.43
C HIS A 50 11.33 -1.32 8.74
N ALA A 51 10.89 -0.06 8.73
CA ALA A 51 10.76 0.76 9.94
C ALA A 51 9.80 0.13 10.96
N GLY A 52 8.69 -0.44 10.50
CA GLY A 52 7.77 -1.20 11.34
C GLY A 52 8.42 -2.43 11.97
N ALA A 53 9.26 -3.15 11.23
CA ALA A 53 9.99 -4.32 11.73
C ALA A 53 11.05 -3.93 12.76
N MET A 54 11.84 -2.88 12.49
CA MET A 54 12.82 -2.30 13.42
C MET A 54 12.15 -1.93 14.75
N ASN A 55 11.04 -1.18 14.69
CA ASN A 55 10.29 -0.77 15.88
C ASN A 55 9.72 -1.97 16.65
N ARG A 56 9.13 -2.95 15.96
CA ARG A 56 8.55 -4.15 16.60
C ARG A 56 9.60 -4.98 17.34
N LEU A 57 10.78 -5.14 16.74
CA LEU A 57 11.87 -5.92 17.33
C LEU A 57 12.66 -5.12 18.37
N GLY A 58 12.59 -3.79 18.35
CA GLY A 58 13.44 -2.92 19.16
C GLY A 58 14.92 -3.05 18.77
N THR A 59 15.19 -3.31 17.50
CA THR A 59 16.55 -3.53 16.97
C THR A 59 17.03 -2.32 16.19
N GLU A 60 18.34 -2.10 16.20
CA GLU A 60 19.03 -1.16 15.31
C GLU A 60 19.72 -1.89 14.14
N ASP A 61 19.68 -3.24 14.09
CA ASP A 61 20.24 -4.00 12.96
C ASP A 61 19.27 -4.01 11.77
N PRO A 62 19.59 -3.32 10.66
CA PRO A 62 18.73 -3.30 9.48
C PRO A 62 18.57 -4.69 8.86
N THR A 63 19.57 -5.56 9.00
CA THR A 63 19.53 -6.93 8.45
C THR A 63 18.50 -7.77 9.18
N GLU A 64 18.43 -7.64 10.51
CA GLU A 64 17.44 -8.34 11.33
C GLU A 64 16.01 -7.92 10.98
N ALA A 65 15.77 -6.61 10.81
CA ALA A 65 14.47 -6.10 10.39
C ALA A 65 14.06 -6.59 8.99
N TRP A 66 14.99 -6.66 8.03
CA TRP A 66 14.68 -7.23 6.71
C TRP A 66 14.34 -8.72 6.77
N ARG A 67 14.98 -9.50 7.64
CA ARG A 67 14.59 -10.91 7.88
C ARG A 67 13.17 -11.00 8.44
N GLU A 68 12.78 -10.09 9.32
CA GLU A 68 11.41 -10.04 9.85
C GLU A 68 10.39 -9.66 8.77
N VAL A 69 10.71 -8.69 7.93
CA VAL A 69 9.88 -8.36 6.75
C VAL A 69 9.71 -9.57 5.85
N ALA A 70 10.77 -10.33 5.57
CA ALA A 70 10.68 -11.56 4.78
C ALA A 70 9.71 -12.58 5.41
N ARG A 71 9.80 -12.81 6.73
CA ARG A 71 8.85 -13.66 7.46
C ARG A 71 7.40 -13.18 7.37
N TRP A 72 7.17 -11.88 7.22
CA TRP A 72 5.83 -11.34 7.03
C TRP A 72 5.30 -11.66 5.64
N MET A 73 6.15 -11.53 4.62
CA MET A 73 5.80 -11.85 3.23
C MET A 73 5.48 -13.34 3.09
N ASP A 74 6.29 -14.23 3.68
CA ASP A 74 6.02 -15.68 3.68
C ASP A 74 4.64 -16.01 4.27
N ARG A 75 4.26 -15.32 5.36
CA ARG A 75 2.93 -15.48 5.98
C ARG A 75 1.79 -15.00 5.07
N LEU A 76 2.00 -13.89 4.36
CA LEU A 76 1.02 -13.37 3.41
C LEU A 76 0.84 -14.30 2.21
N ASP A 77 1.93 -14.87 1.69
CA ASP A 77 1.89 -15.84 0.60
C ASP A 77 1.15 -17.12 1.03
N ALA A 78 1.47 -17.66 2.20
CA ALA A 78 0.76 -18.82 2.75
C ALA A 78 -0.75 -18.57 2.92
N ALA A 79 -1.13 -17.37 3.40
CA ALA A 79 -2.53 -16.99 3.54
C ALA A 79 -3.23 -16.83 2.17
N ARG A 80 -2.52 -16.31 1.15
CA ARG A 80 -3.04 -16.20 -0.21
C ARG A 80 -3.28 -17.58 -0.84
N GLU A 81 -2.35 -18.50 -0.68
CA GLU A 81 -2.49 -19.87 -1.16
C GLU A 81 -3.61 -20.63 -0.45
N PHE A 82 -3.76 -20.44 0.85
CA PHE A 82 -4.87 -21.04 1.60
C PHE A 82 -6.22 -20.53 1.06
N ARG A 83 -6.33 -19.22 0.80
CA ARG A 83 -7.54 -18.61 0.24
C ARG A 83 -7.85 -19.13 -1.17
N SER A 84 -6.85 -19.28 -2.04
CA SER A 84 -7.07 -19.79 -3.40
C SER A 84 -7.59 -21.23 -3.36
N ARG A 85 -7.05 -22.08 -2.49
CA ARG A 85 -7.51 -23.46 -2.30
C ARG A 85 -8.96 -23.55 -1.78
N GLN A 86 -9.41 -22.61 -0.94
CA GLN A 86 -10.80 -22.55 -0.49
C GLN A 86 -11.78 -22.15 -1.59
N HIS A 87 -11.37 -21.26 -2.51
CA HIS A 87 -12.22 -20.82 -3.63
C HIS A 87 -12.36 -21.89 -4.74
N THR A 88 -11.43 -22.85 -4.84
CA THR A 88 -11.47 -23.92 -5.85
C THR A 88 -12.19 -25.19 -5.43
N ASN A 89 -12.75 -25.24 -4.21
CA ASN A 89 -13.62 -26.34 -3.78
C ASN A 89 -15.09 -25.92 -3.96
N PRO A 90 -15.74 -26.18 -5.11
CA PRO A 90 -17.20 -26.20 -5.12
C PRO A 90 -17.61 -27.34 -4.19
N SER A 91 -18.35 -27.00 -3.15
CA SER A 91 -18.98 -27.94 -2.23
C SER A 91 -19.69 -29.04 -3.04
N THR A 92 -19.14 -30.25 -3.02
CA THR A 92 -19.87 -31.46 -3.42
C THR A 92 -20.98 -31.67 -2.40
N ALA A 93 -22.16 -31.14 -2.69
CA ALA A 93 -23.43 -31.58 -2.13
C ALA A 93 -23.98 -32.73 -2.97
#